data_AF-A0A7W7CEM8-F1
#
_entry.id   AF-A0A7W7CEM8-F1
#
_cell.length_a   1.000
_cell.length_b   1.000
_cell.length_c   1.000
_cell.angle_alpha   90.00
_cell.angle_beta   90.00
_cell.angle_gamma   90.00
#
_symmetry.space_group_name_H-M   'P 1'
#
loop_
_entity.id
_entity.type
_entity.pdbx_description
1 polymer ?
#
loop_
_entity_poly.entity_id
_entity_poly.type
_entity_poly.pdbx_seq_one_letter_code
_entity_poly.pdbx_strand_id
1 'polypeptide(L)'
;MVRTHESTRKLARHVERGTARIRSATISHRAGRWFVSFSVEIIRAARTPARPDAVIGVDLGLSHLAVLSTGQVIPNPRHLELAQRTLRRLQRQAARRQGPDRGTQRSPSARWRRTQDKVSRLHTSITNARGDGLNKLTSKLATTFGTIVLEDLNVAGMLRNRRLARHIAGAGWGELRRQLQYKVLCHGSRLLLADRWYPSSKTCSDCGVAKAKLRLSERTFTCDSCGMRRDRDLNAARNLAMLCPPTVGGRHETSPRETHVRPTSGGQRVLPREDPYRSVRANTATAR
;
A
#
# COMPACT_ATOMS: atom_id res chain seq x y z
N MET A 1 -37.08 14.43 13.01
CA MET A 1 -36.35 14.57 11.72
C MET A 1 -34.89 14.17 11.92
N VAL A 2 -34.42 13.12 11.25
CA VAL A 2 -33.02 12.66 11.36
C VAL A 2 -32.17 13.45 10.35
N ARG A 3 -31.16 14.19 10.82
CA ARG A 3 -30.24 14.95 9.96
C ARG A 3 -29.00 14.12 9.65
N THR A 4 -28.64 14.00 8.37
CA THR A 4 -27.39 13.33 7.96
C THR A 4 -26.25 14.33 7.92
N HIS A 5 -25.07 13.90 8.39
CA HIS A 5 -23.85 14.71 8.30
C HIS A 5 -23.28 14.73 6.87
N GLU A 6 -23.40 13.60 6.15
CA GLU A 6 -22.95 13.47 4.77
C GLU A 6 -24.13 13.61 3.80
N SER A 7 -23.83 14.12 2.61
CA SER A 7 -24.84 14.32 1.56
C SER A 7 -25.27 12.96 0.98
N THR A 8 -26.55 12.62 1.16
CA THR A 8 -27.17 11.44 0.57
C THR A 8 -27.65 11.67 -0.87
N ARG A 9 -27.55 12.90 -1.39
CA ARG A 9 -28.04 13.31 -2.73
C ARG A 9 -27.49 12.46 -3.87
N LYS A 10 -26.24 11.98 -3.77
CA LYS A 10 -25.67 11.13 -4.82
C LYS A 10 -26.40 9.79 -4.90
N LEU A 11 -26.66 9.16 -3.75
CA LEU A 11 -27.39 7.91 -3.70
C LEU A 11 -28.85 8.10 -4.11
N ALA A 12 -29.50 9.15 -3.60
CA ALA A 12 -30.88 9.49 -3.95
C ALA A 12 -31.06 9.60 -5.49
N ARG A 13 -30.21 10.38 -6.17
CA ARG A 13 -30.24 10.49 -7.63
C ARG A 13 -30.06 9.16 -8.36
N HIS A 14 -29.23 8.26 -7.85
CA HIS A 14 -29.05 6.96 -8.49
C HIS A 14 -30.28 6.08 -8.35
N VAL A 15 -30.94 6.12 -7.18
CA VAL A 15 -32.19 5.40 -6.91
C VAL A 15 -33.33 5.97 -7.75
N GLU A 16 -33.50 7.29 -7.78
CA GLU A 16 -34.51 7.99 -8.59
C GLU A 16 -34.37 7.67 -10.09
N ARG A 17 -33.15 7.53 -10.60
CA ARG A 17 -32.87 7.17 -12.00
C ARG A 17 -33.00 5.67 -12.30
N GLY A 18 -33.34 4.84 -11.32
CA GLY A 18 -33.36 3.38 -11.48
C GLY A 18 -31.98 2.73 -11.68
N THR A 19 -30.89 3.48 -11.48
CA THR A 19 -29.50 2.99 -11.67
C THR A 19 -28.89 2.40 -10.40
N ALA A 20 -29.59 2.47 -9.26
CA ALA A 20 -29.17 1.83 -8.02
C ALA A 20 -30.34 1.21 -7.27
N ARG A 21 -30.07 0.09 -6.61
CA ARG A 21 -30.97 -0.56 -5.66
C ARG A 21 -30.28 -0.73 -4.31
N ILE A 22 -30.90 -0.19 -3.27
CA ILE A 22 -30.47 -0.40 -1.88
C ILE A 22 -30.84 -1.83 -1.50
N ARG A 23 -29.85 -2.62 -1.04
CA ARG A 23 -30.02 -4.00 -0.60
C ARG A 23 -30.21 -4.11 0.91
N SER A 24 -29.45 -3.32 1.66
CA SER A 24 -29.54 -3.30 3.13
C SER A 24 -29.02 -1.97 3.68
N ALA A 25 -29.44 -1.66 4.89
CA ALA A 25 -28.91 -0.55 5.68
C ALA A 25 -28.46 -1.08 7.05
N THR A 26 -27.21 -0.80 7.42
CA THR A 26 -26.66 -1.16 8.73
C THR A 26 -26.47 0.10 9.55
N ILE A 27 -27.10 0.15 10.73
CA ILE A 27 -26.94 1.22 11.69
C ILE A 27 -25.90 0.79 12.74
N SER A 28 -24.94 1.65 13.03
CA SER A 28 -23.93 1.41 14.06
C SER A 28 -23.64 2.66 14.88
N HIS A 29 -23.26 2.47 16.14
CA HIS A 29 -22.82 3.55 17.02
C HIS A 29 -21.34 3.33 17.37
N ARG A 30 -20.47 4.27 16.98
CA ARG A 30 -19.02 4.20 17.25
C ARG A 30 -18.46 5.56 17.63
N ALA A 31 -17.61 5.59 18.66
CA ALA A 31 -16.95 6.79 19.16
C ALA A 31 -17.89 7.98 19.46
N GLY A 32 -19.14 7.71 19.86
CA GLY A 32 -20.16 8.73 20.16
C GLY A 32 -20.88 9.27 18.93
N ARG A 33 -20.82 8.58 17.78
CA ARG A 33 -21.52 8.96 16.54
C ARG A 33 -22.30 7.78 16.00
N TRP A 34 -23.50 8.07 15.51
CA TRP A 34 -24.30 7.13 14.73
C TRP A 34 -23.87 7.17 13.27
N PHE A 35 -23.78 5.99 12.65
CA PHE A 35 -23.49 5.80 11.25
C PHE A 35 -24.57 4.91 10.65
N VAL A 36 -24.97 5.23 9.42
CA VAL A 36 -25.76 4.35 8.56
C VAL A 36 -24.91 4.02 7.35
N SER A 37 -24.78 2.74 7.02
CA SER A 37 -24.09 2.26 5.83
C SER A 37 -25.08 1.52 4.94
N PHE A 38 -25.20 1.96 3.69
CA PHE A 38 -26.06 1.33 2.70
C PHE A 38 -25.24 0.38 1.83
N SER A 39 -25.67 -0.87 1.75
CA SER A 39 -25.22 -1.79 0.72
C SER A 39 -26.06 -1.54 -0.53
N VAL A 40 -25.42 -1.16 -1.63
CA VAL A 40 -26.10 -0.68 -2.83
C VAL A 40 -25.56 -1.41 -4.05
N GLU A 41 -26.46 -2.04 -4.79
CA GLU A 41 -26.19 -2.50 -6.14
C GLU A 41 -26.35 -1.32 -7.09
N ILE A 42 -25.34 -1.04 -7.90
CA ILE A 42 -25.32 0.14 -8.75
C ILE A 42 -24.80 -0.21 -10.13
N ILE A 43 -25.56 0.15 -11.16
CA ILE A 43 -25.16 0.03 -12.56
C ILE A 43 -24.31 1.26 -12.87
N ARG A 44 -23.04 1.06 -13.20
CA ARG A 44 -22.12 2.15 -13.55
C ARG A 44 -21.28 1.74 -14.74
N ALA A 45 -21.23 2.62 -15.74
CA ALA A 45 -20.22 2.53 -16.77
C ALA A 45 -18.84 2.76 -16.13
N ALA A 46 -17.86 1.93 -16.52
CA ALA A 46 -16.46 2.20 -16.19
C ALA A 46 -16.09 3.56 -16.79
N ARG A 47 -15.43 4.39 -15.99
CA ARG A 47 -14.84 5.64 -16.50
C ARG A 47 -13.56 5.30 -17.26
N THR A 48 -13.10 6.19 -18.13
CA THR A 48 -11.76 6.08 -18.72
C THR A 48 -10.78 6.88 -17.87
N PRO A 49 -9.60 6.33 -17.54
CA PRO A 49 -8.57 7.09 -16.84
C PRO A 49 -7.98 8.17 -17.77
N ALA A 50 -7.41 9.23 -17.20
CA ALA A 50 -6.92 10.37 -17.95
C ALA A 50 -5.77 10.02 -18.93
N ARG A 51 -5.01 8.96 -18.65
CA ARG A 51 -3.94 8.44 -19.48
C ARG A 51 -4.09 6.91 -19.60
N PRO A 52 -4.96 6.41 -20.49
CA PRO A 52 -5.30 5.00 -20.59
C PRO A 52 -4.14 4.10 -21.02
N ASP A 53 -3.16 4.64 -21.75
CA ASP A 53 -1.99 3.87 -22.18
C ASP A 53 -0.81 3.99 -21.21
N ALA A 54 -0.92 4.84 -20.18
CA ALA A 54 0.14 5.06 -19.23
C ALA A 54 0.17 3.97 -18.14
N VAL A 55 1.38 3.46 -17.89
CA VAL A 55 1.69 2.52 -16.81
C VAL A 55 2.40 3.26 -15.67
N ILE A 56 1.96 3.03 -14.44
CA ILE A 56 2.62 3.53 -13.24
C ILE A 56 3.07 2.38 -12.35
N GLY A 57 4.37 2.33 -12.04
CA GLY A 57 4.90 1.47 -11.00
C GLY A 57 4.92 2.19 -9.66
N VAL A 58 4.53 1.50 -8.60
CA VAL A 58 4.37 2.07 -7.26
C VAL A 58 5.15 1.21 -6.27
N ASP A 59 6.31 1.70 -5.86
CA ASP A 59 7.12 1.08 -4.80
C ASP A 59 6.62 1.55 -3.43
N LEU A 60 6.34 0.62 -2.51
CA LEU A 60 5.75 0.92 -1.19
C LEU A 60 6.81 0.86 -0.10
N GLY A 61 6.85 1.90 0.74
CA GLY A 61 7.91 2.06 1.74
C GLY A 61 7.41 2.42 3.14
N LEU A 62 8.34 2.39 4.11
CA LEU A 62 8.12 2.91 5.46
C LEU A 62 8.63 4.34 5.63
N SER A 63 9.75 4.69 4.96
CA SER A 63 10.31 6.05 4.97
C SER A 63 9.34 7.03 4.32
N HIS A 64 8.89 6.69 3.12
CA HIS A 64 7.82 7.33 2.36
C HIS A 64 6.74 6.28 2.12
N LEU A 65 5.48 6.69 1.98
CA LEU A 65 4.39 5.74 1.77
C LEU A 65 4.55 5.02 0.44
N ALA A 66 4.91 5.77 -0.60
CA ALA A 66 5.17 5.23 -1.92
C ALA A 66 6.15 6.10 -2.73
N VAL A 67 6.85 5.51 -3.68
CA VAL A 67 7.59 6.19 -4.75
C VAL A 67 7.02 5.72 -6.09
N LEU A 68 6.66 6.69 -6.95
CA LEU A 68 6.08 6.41 -8.26
C LEU A 68 7.18 6.34 -9.33
N SER A 69 6.97 5.56 -10.38
CA SER A 69 7.92 5.46 -11.52
C SER A 69 8.16 6.80 -12.23
N THR A 70 7.26 7.77 -12.04
CA THR A 70 7.41 9.16 -12.49
C THR A 70 8.43 9.98 -11.68
N GLY A 71 8.93 9.47 -10.55
CA GLY A 71 9.78 10.21 -9.61
C GLY A 71 9.00 10.86 -8.46
N GLN A 72 7.67 10.85 -8.48
CA GLN A 72 6.89 11.44 -7.40
C GLN A 72 7.04 10.62 -6.11
N VAL A 73 7.46 11.27 -5.02
CA VAL A 73 7.52 10.68 -3.68
C VAL A 73 6.24 11.03 -2.91
N ILE A 74 5.58 10.01 -2.37
CA ILE A 74 4.37 10.14 -1.55
C ILE A 74 4.77 10.02 -0.07
N PRO A 75 4.61 11.09 0.74
CA PRO A 75 5.03 11.05 2.14
C PRO A 75 4.20 10.05 2.95
N ASN A 76 4.81 9.47 3.98
CA ASN A 76 4.10 8.73 5.02
C ASN A 76 3.81 9.68 6.19
N PRO A 77 2.55 10.09 6.43
CA PRO A 77 2.23 11.06 7.48
C PRO A 77 2.46 10.55 8.91
N ARG A 78 2.65 9.23 9.09
CA ARG A 78 2.97 8.61 10.38
C ARG A 78 2.03 9.02 11.53
N HIS A 79 0.73 9.13 11.23
CA HIS A 79 -0.29 9.59 12.18
C HIS A 79 -0.25 8.87 13.54
N LEU A 80 0.06 7.58 13.56
CA LEU A 80 0.20 6.80 14.80
C LEU A 80 1.41 7.21 15.64
N GLU A 81 2.55 7.51 15.00
CA GLU A 81 3.77 7.94 15.68
C GLU A 81 3.55 9.31 16.34
N LEU A 82 2.93 10.23 15.59
CA LEU A 82 2.57 11.57 16.09
C LEU A 82 1.62 11.49 17.29
N ALA A 83 0.65 10.58 17.27
CA ALA A 83 -0.31 10.40 18.36
C ALA A 83 0.22 9.58 19.55
N GLN A 84 1.42 9.01 19.45
CA GLN A 84 1.87 7.97 20.38
C GLN A 84 2.06 8.46 21.81
N ARG A 85 2.55 9.70 22.00
CA ARG A 85 2.70 10.31 23.33
C ARG A 85 1.35 10.43 24.04
N THR A 86 0.34 10.94 23.34
CA THR A 86 -1.01 11.08 23.86
C THR A 86 -1.64 9.72 24.15
N LEU A 87 -1.47 8.75 23.25
CA LEU A 87 -1.99 7.39 23.43
C LEU A 87 -1.41 6.74 24.69
N ARG A 88 -0.09 6.79 24.88
CA ARG A 88 0.57 6.23 26.07
C ARG A 88 0.06 6.87 27.36
N ARG A 89 -0.11 8.19 27.37
CA ARG A 89 -0.65 8.92 28.54
C ARG A 89 -2.07 8.45 28.88
N LEU A 90 -2.95 8.35 27.89
CA LEU A 90 -4.33 7.90 28.09
C LEU A 90 -4.39 6.44 28.55
N GLN A 91 -3.57 5.56 27.98
CA GLN A 91 -3.49 4.16 28.39
C GLN A 91 -2.99 3.99 29.83
N ARG A 92 -1.93 4.71 30.23
CA ARG A 92 -1.46 4.73 31.63
C ARG A 92 -2.52 5.26 32.58
N GLN A 93 -3.24 6.31 32.18
CA GLN A 93 -4.34 6.85 32.96
C GLN A 93 -5.50 5.84 33.10
N ALA A 94 -5.82 5.09 32.04
CA ALA A 94 -6.83 4.03 32.11
C ALA A 94 -6.40 2.90 33.05
N ALA A 95 -5.14 2.48 32.98
CA ALA A 95 -4.59 1.40 33.82
C ALA A 95 -4.63 1.73 35.32
N ARG A 96 -4.46 3.01 35.69
CA ARG A 96 -4.55 3.48 37.08
C ARG A 96 -5.99 3.66 37.59
N ARG A 97 -7.00 3.48 36.73
CA ARG A 97 -8.42 3.64 37.09
C ARG A 97 -9.07 2.27 37.22
N GLN A 98 -10.11 2.19 38.03
CA GLN A 98 -10.93 0.99 38.18
C GLN A 98 -11.59 0.62 36.85
N GLY A 99 -11.01 -0.35 36.17
CA GLY A 99 -11.52 -0.97 34.94
C GLY A 99 -12.42 -2.18 35.22
N PRO A 100 -12.88 -2.86 34.17
CA PRO A 100 -13.65 -4.09 34.31
C PRO A 100 -12.73 -5.21 34.75
N ASP A 101 -13.20 -6.05 35.67
CA ASP A 101 -12.51 -7.27 36.09
C ASP A 101 -13.45 -8.46 35.91
N ARG A 102 -13.02 -9.41 35.07
CA ARG A 102 -13.78 -10.61 34.72
C ARG A 102 -13.79 -11.64 35.84
N GLY A 103 -12.76 -11.67 36.69
CA GLY A 103 -12.68 -12.60 37.82
C GLY A 103 -13.65 -12.20 38.93
N THR A 104 -13.79 -10.89 39.19
CA THR A 104 -14.66 -10.36 40.26
C THR A 104 -16.01 -9.82 39.75
N GLN A 105 -16.32 -9.97 38.46
CA GLN A 105 -17.50 -9.39 37.78
C GLN A 105 -17.69 -7.89 38.06
N ARG A 106 -16.60 -7.18 38.32
CA ARG A 106 -16.63 -5.78 38.75
C ARG A 106 -16.87 -4.86 37.57
N SER A 107 -17.83 -3.95 37.76
CA SER A 107 -18.13 -2.90 36.79
C SER A 107 -17.03 -1.82 36.74
N PRO A 108 -16.69 -1.31 35.55
CA PRO A 108 -15.72 -0.22 35.42
C PRO A 108 -16.29 1.10 35.92
N SER A 109 -15.42 1.92 36.53
CA SER A 109 -15.77 3.27 36.99
C SER A 109 -16.12 4.21 35.82
N ALA A 110 -16.96 5.22 36.08
CA ALA A 110 -17.29 6.26 35.10
C ALA A 110 -16.05 7.03 34.60
N ARG A 111 -15.01 7.18 35.44
CA ARG A 111 -13.73 7.78 35.04
C ARG A 111 -12.99 6.86 34.06
N TRP A 112 -12.96 5.55 34.29
CA TRP A 112 -12.32 4.62 33.37
C TRP A 112 -12.99 4.64 31.99
N ARG A 113 -14.33 4.56 31.95
CA ARG A 113 -15.12 4.63 30.70
C ARG A 113 -14.79 5.90 29.89
N ARG A 114 -14.82 7.06 30.55
CA ARG A 114 -14.45 8.35 29.90
C ARG A 114 -13.03 8.38 29.32
N THR A 115 -12.05 7.70 29.92
CA THR A 115 -10.70 7.62 29.33
C THR A 115 -10.66 6.64 28.16
N GLN A 116 -11.37 5.52 28.22
CA GLN A 116 -11.48 4.61 27.09
C GLN A 116 -12.18 5.28 25.89
N ASP A 117 -13.18 6.12 26.12
CA ASP A 117 -13.79 6.92 25.05
C ASP A 117 -12.78 7.84 24.38
N LYS A 118 -11.88 8.47 25.16
CA LYS A 118 -10.79 9.30 24.61
C LYS A 118 -9.81 8.46 23.78
N VAL A 119 -9.46 7.26 24.24
CA VAL A 119 -8.60 6.32 23.50
C VAL A 119 -9.26 5.91 22.19
N SER A 120 -10.54 5.53 22.23
CA SER A 120 -11.35 5.14 21.06
C SER A 120 -11.46 6.28 20.05
N ARG A 121 -11.73 7.51 20.50
CA ARG A 121 -11.77 8.71 19.63
C ARG A 121 -10.43 8.98 18.97
N LEU A 122 -9.31 8.83 19.70
CA LEU A 122 -7.98 9.01 19.14
C LEU A 122 -7.67 7.94 18.08
N HIS A 123 -7.95 6.68 18.34
CA HIS A 123 -7.80 5.61 17.35
C HIS A 123 -8.66 5.82 16.10
N THR A 124 -9.90 6.29 16.29
CA THR A 124 -10.82 6.63 15.20
C THR A 124 -10.23 7.75 14.34
N SER A 125 -9.72 8.82 14.97
CA SER A 125 -9.08 9.93 14.25
C SER A 125 -7.88 9.49 13.42
N ILE A 126 -6.96 8.68 14.01
CA ILE A 126 -5.79 8.13 13.31
C ILE A 126 -6.23 7.26 12.12
N THR A 127 -7.23 6.41 12.32
CA THR A 127 -7.74 5.50 11.28
C THR A 127 -8.37 6.28 10.14
N ASN A 128 -9.16 7.32 10.45
CA ASN A 128 -9.78 8.18 9.45
C ASN A 128 -8.75 8.99 8.66
N ALA A 129 -7.76 9.58 9.34
CA ALA A 129 -6.70 10.36 8.67
C ALA A 129 -5.88 9.48 7.71
N ARG A 130 -5.48 8.29 8.16
CA ARG A 130 -4.81 7.30 7.30
C ARG A 130 -5.71 6.89 6.13
N GLY A 131 -6.98 6.59 6.39
CA GLY A 131 -7.95 6.18 5.38
C GLY A 131 -8.19 7.26 4.32
N ASP A 132 -8.24 8.53 4.72
CA ASP A 132 -8.37 9.67 3.80
C ASP A 132 -7.17 9.79 2.86
N GLY A 133 -5.95 9.76 3.40
CA GLY A 133 -4.72 9.81 2.59
C GLY A 133 -4.63 8.67 1.58
N LEU A 134 -4.90 7.43 2.01
CA LEU A 134 -4.94 6.27 1.12
C LEU A 134 -6.03 6.40 0.06
N ASN A 135 -7.22 6.87 0.43
CA ASN A 135 -8.30 7.05 -0.52
C ASN A 135 -7.98 8.07 -1.59
N LYS A 136 -7.37 9.20 -1.22
CA LYS A 136 -6.94 10.23 -2.17
C LYS A 136 -5.88 9.69 -3.12
N LEU A 137 -4.87 9.00 -2.60
CA LEU A 137 -3.80 8.41 -3.41
C LEU A 137 -4.37 7.37 -4.40
N THR A 138 -5.13 6.39 -3.92
CA THR A 138 -5.65 5.31 -4.77
C THR A 138 -6.65 5.82 -5.80
N SER A 139 -7.47 6.81 -5.45
CA SER A 139 -8.34 7.49 -6.42
C SER A 139 -7.53 8.21 -7.48
N LYS A 140 -6.50 8.98 -7.08
CA LYS A 140 -5.62 9.68 -8.04
C LYS A 140 -4.97 8.70 -9.01
N LEU A 141 -4.43 7.58 -8.52
CA LEU A 141 -3.78 6.58 -9.37
C LEU A 141 -4.79 5.97 -10.35
N ALA A 142 -5.94 5.49 -9.85
CA ALA A 142 -6.98 4.86 -10.67
C ALA A 142 -7.66 5.82 -11.66
N THR A 143 -7.74 7.11 -11.38
CA THR A 143 -8.29 8.07 -12.35
C THR A 143 -7.27 8.55 -13.37
N THR A 144 -5.98 8.39 -13.10
CA THR A 144 -4.92 8.99 -13.94
C THR A 144 -4.30 8.00 -14.89
N PHE A 145 -4.01 6.78 -14.43
CA PHE A 145 -3.24 5.79 -15.20
C PHE A 145 -4.11 4.62 -15.64
N GLY A 146 -3.86 4.12 -16.84
CA GLY A 146 -4.50 2.91 -17.35
C GLY A 146 -4.06 1.65 -16.60
N THR A 147 -2.77 1.54 -16.29
CA THR A 147 -2.25 0.39 -15.56
C THR A 147 -1.44 0.82 -14.35
N ILE A 148 -1.72 0.20 -13.20
CA ILE A 148 -1.02 0.42 -11.93
C ILE A 148 -0.34 -0.89 -11.56
N VAL A 149 0.97 -0.85 -11.30
CA VAL A 149 1.76 -2.00 -10.89
C VAL A 149 2.24 -1.83 -9.45
N LEU A 150 1.91 -2.81 -8.59
CA LEU A 150 2.37 -2.90 -7.20
C LEU A 150 3.18 -4.17 -6.98
N GLU A 151 3.95 -4.22 -5.90
CA GLU A 151 4.51 -5.47 -5.39
C GLU A 151 3.46 -6.30 -4.63
N ASP A 152 3.51 -7.63 -4.77
CA ASP A 152 2.78 -8.56 -3.90
C ASP A 152 3.46 -8.74 -2.53
N LEU A 153 3.35 -7.70 -1.69
CA LEU A 153 3.86 -7.74 -0.31
C LEU A 153 3.02 -8.69 0.55
N ASN A 154 3.69 -9.65 1.23
CA ASN A 154 3.06 -10.47 2.27
C ASN A 154 2.84 -9.67 3.56
N VAL A 155 1.93 -8.70 3.55
CA VAL A 155 1.67 -7.80 4.68
C VAL A 155 1.34 -8.59 5.95
N ALA A 156 0.54 -9.65 5.85
CA ALA A 156 0.19 -10.51 6.99
C ALA A 156 1.43 -11.17 7.61
N GLY A 157 2.35 -11.68 6.78
CA GLY A 157 3.63 -12.22 7.23
C GLY A 157 4.52 -11.16 7.85
N MET A 158 4.61 -9.97 7.25
CA MET A 158 5.46 -8.89 7.76
C MET A 158 4.96 -8.33 9.11
N LEU A 159 3.65 -8.37 9.38
CA LEU A 159 3.08 -8.00 10.67
C LEU A 159 3.48 -8.94 11.82
N ARG A 160 4.02 -10.13 11.53
CA ARG A 160 4.59 -11.02 12.55
C ARG A 160 5.91 -10.48 13.12
N ASN A 161 6.61 -9.61 12.39
CA ASN A 161 7.82 -8.97 12.89
C ASN A 161 7.48 -7.88 13.91
N ARG A 162 7.65 -8.20 15.20
CA ARG A 162 7.30 -7.31 16.32
C ARG A 162 7.99 -5.93 16.29
N ARG A 163 9.15 -5.80 15.63
CA ARG A 163 9.88 -4.52 15.52
C ARG A 163 9.24 -3.58 14.49
N LEU A 164 8.78 -4.12 13.37
CA LEU A 164 8.25 -3.33 12.24
C LEU A 164 6.72 -3.33 12.13
N ALA A 165 6.04 -4.27 12.79
CA ALA A 165 4.59 -4.45 12.69
C ALA A 165 3.79 -3.16 12.89
N ARG A 166 4.21 -2.31 13.85
CA ARG A 166 3.55 -1.02 14.11
C ARG A 166 3.67 -0.06 12.93
N HIS A 167 4.84 0.05 12.33
CA HIS A 167 5.08 0.96 11.20
C HIS A 167 4.38 0.46 9.95
N ILE A 168 4.39 -0.86 9.72
CA ILE A 168 3.69 -1.52 8.60
C ILE A 168 2.17 -1.34 8.72
N ALA A 169 1.62 -1.61 9.91
CA ALA A 169 0.21 -1.34 10.18
C ALA A 169 -0.13 0.16 10.02
N GLY A 170 0.81 1.04 10.41
CA GLY A 170 0.69 2.48 10.23
C GLY A 170 0.63 2.91 8.77
N ALA A 171 1.44 2.31 7.89
CA ALA A 171 1.49 2.63 6.46
C ALA A 171 0.24 2.18 5.70
N GLY A 172 -0.38 1.06 6.10
CA GLY A 172 -1.68 0.64 5.55
C GLY A 172 -1.62 0.07 4.13
N TRP A 173 -0.52 -0.58 3.73
CA TRP A 173 -0.33 -1.16 2.40
C TRP A 173 -1.43 -2.14 1.97
N GLY A 174 -1.91 -2.97 2.90
CA GLY A 174 -3.02 -3.90 2.62
C GLY A 174 -4.32 -3.16 2.27
N GLU A 175 -4.60 -2.04 2.95
CA GLU A 175 -5.76 -1.20 2.64
C GLU A 175 -5.57 -0.45 1.32
N LEU A 176 -4.36 -0.01 1.00
CA LEU A 176 -4.03 0.59 -0.30
C LEU A 176 -4.34 -0.38 -1.45
N ARG A 177 -3.85 -1.64 -1.37
CA ARG A 177 -4.15 -2.68 -2.37
C ARG A 177 -5.65 -2.95 -2.45
N ARG A 178 -6.32 -3.16 -1.31
CA ARG A 178 -7.77 -3.39 -1.26
C ARG A 178 -8.56 -2.27 -1.91
N GLN A 179 -8.16 -1.02 -1.72
CA GLN A 179 -8.80 0.12 -2.36
C GLN A 179 -8.56 0.16 -3.87
N LEU A 180 -7.35 -0.12 -4.33
CA LEU A 180 -7.06 -0.18 -5.76
C LEU A 180 -7.85 -1.29 -6.45
N GLN A 181 -7.94 -2.48 -5.86
CA GLN A 181 -8.72 -3.60 -6.40
C GLN A 181 -10.14 -3.19 -6.83
N TYR A 182 -10.87 -2.43 -6.02
CA TYR A 182 -12.21 -2.00 -6.41
C TYR A 182 -12.23 -0.72 -7.25
N LYS A 183 -11.26 0.20 -7.06
CA LYS A 183 -11.24 1.48 -7.79
C LYS A 183 -10.87 1.31 -9.25
N VAL A 184 -9.96 0.38 -9.58
CA VAL A 184 -9.60 0.13 -10.98
C VAL A 184 -10.81 -0.34 -11.79
N LEU A 185 -11.68 -1.18 -11.20
CA LEU A 185 -12.96 -1.58 -11.80
C LEU A 185 -13.86 -0.38 -12.10
N CYS A 186 -13.92 0.59 -11.18
CA CYS A 186 -14.75 1.78 -11.31
C CYS A 186 -14.22 2.78 -12.37
N HIS A 187 -12.93 2.74 -12.65
CA HIS A 187 -12.21 3.73 -13.45
C HIS A 187 -11.60 3.16 -14.73
N GLY A 188 -11.94 1.93 -15.11
CA GLY A 188 -11.45 1.31 -16.34
C GLY A 188 -9.94 1.04 -16.36
N SER A 189 -9.26 1.23 -15.23
CA SER A 189 -7.84 0.92 -15.07
C SER A 189 -7.63 -0.55 -14.75
N ARG A 190 -6.37 -0.97 -14.72
CA ARG A 190 -5.93 -2.31 -14.35
C ARG A 190 -4.96 -2.25 -13.18
N LEU A 191 -5.04 -3.26 -12.31
CA LEU A 191 -4.08 -3.48 -11.23
C LEU A 191 -3.26 -4.73 -11.54
N LEU A 192 -1.96 -4.57 -11.71
CA LEU A 192 -0.99 -5.65 -11.84
C LEU A 192 -0.20 -5.80 -10.54
N LEU A 193 0.00 -7.04 -10.11
CA LEU A 193 0.84 -7.37 -8.98
C LEU A 193 2.10 -8.08 -9.47
N ALA A 194 3.24 -7.45 -9.25
CA ALA A 194 4.53 -8.08 -9.43
C ALA A 194 4.67 -9.27 -8.48
N ASP A 195 5.21 -10.36 -9.00
CA ASP A 195 5.57 -11.52 -8.20
C ASP A 195 6.42 -11.10 -6.98
N ARG A 196 6.14 -11.71 -5.83
CA ARG A 196 6.80 -11.39 -4.56
C ARG A 196 8.32 -11.55 -4.61
N TRP A 197 8.82 -12.44 -5.46
CA TRP A 197 10.24 -12.73 -5.60
C TRP A 197 10.90 -11.89 -6.69
N TYR A 198 10.14 -11.03 -7.37
CA TYR A 198 10.69 -10.11 -8.36
C TYR A 198 11.68 -9.13 -7.69
N PRO A 199 12.96 -9.13 -8.08
CA PRO A 199 13.97 -8.31 -7.42
C PRO A 199 13.96 -6.86 -7.94
N SER A 200 12.81 -6.19 -7.84
CA SER A 200 12.56 -4.82 -8.34
C SER A 200 13.66 -3.83 -7.92
N SER A 201 14.06 -3.85 -6.65
CA SER A 201 15.07 -2.93 -6.09
C SER A 201 16.51 -3.28 -6.45
N LYS A 202 16.79 -4.53 -6.85
CA LYS A 202 18.13 -5.00 -7.23
C LYS A 202 18.35 -5.00 -8.74
N THR A 203 17.28 -4.94 -9.53
CA THR A 203 17.34 -4.93 -10.99
C THR A 203 17.66 -3.53 -11.47
N CYS A 204 18.53 -3.38 -12.46
CA CYS A 204 18.78 -2.09 -13.08
C CYS A 204 17.63 -1.74 -14.02
N SER A 205 16.94 -0.62 -13.79
CA SER A 205 15.85 -0.14 -14.66
C SER A 205 16.31 0.45 -16.01
N ASP A 206 17.58 0.28 -16.36
CA ASP A 206 18.16 0.72 -17.63
C ASP A 206 18.60 -0.49 -18.46
N CYS A 207 19.60 -1.24 -17.99
CA CYS A 207 20.10 -2.43 -18.68
C CYS A 207 19.51 -3.79 -18.23
N GLY A 208 18.61 -3.83 -17.23
CA GLY A 208 17.99 -5.07 -16.75
C GLY A 208 18.85 -5.99 -15.88
N VAL A 209 20.15 -5.69 -15.70
CA VAL A 209 21.06 -6.52 -14.88
C VAL A 209 20.69 -6.41 -13.39
N ALA A 210 20.59 -7.55 -12.71
CA ALA A 210 20.30 -7.61 -11.29
C ALA A 210 21.55 -7.76 -10.43
N LYS A 211 21.67 -6.93 -9.38
CA LYS A 211 22.71 -7.09 -8.35
C LYS A 211 22.48 -8.35 -7.52
N ALA A 212 23.57 -9.06 -7.23
CA ALA A 212 23.54 -10.21 -6.32
C ALA A 212 23.20 -9.79 -4.87
N LYS A 213 23.76 -8.68 -4.41
CA LYS A 213 23.57 -8.14 -3.05
C LYS A 213 23.24 -6.65 -3.10
N LEU A 214 22.31 -6.23 -2.26
CA LEU A 214 21.96 -4.83 -2.03
C LEU A 214 21.48 -4.71 -0.59
N ARG A 215 22.13 -3.87 0.22
CA ARG A 215 21.77 -3.65 1.62
C ARG A 215 20.62 -2.66 1.70
N LEU A 216 19.77 -2.81 2.72
CA LEU A 216 18.67 -1.88 2.98
C LEU A 216 19.13 -0.44 3.26
N SER A 217 20.36 -0.26 3.73
CA SER A 217 20.99 1.04 3.98
C SER A 217 21.40 1.77 2.69
N GLU A 218 21.60 1.04 1.59
CA GLU A 218 21.94 1.64 0.30
C GLU A 218 20.69 2.28 -0.28
N ARG A 219 20.69 3.63 -0.34
CA ARG A 219 19.57 4.44 -0.87
C ARG A 219 19.77 4.84 -2.33
N THR A 220 21.01 4.86 -2.79
CA THR A 220 21.34 5.06 -4.20
C THR A 220 21.67 3.71 -4.82
N PHE A 221 20.98 3.35 -5.89
CA PHE A 221 21.33 2.24 -6.75
C PHE A 221 22.35 2.71 -7.78
N THR A 222 23.51 2.04 -7.83
CA THR A 222 24.53 2.21 -8.88
C THR A 222 24.66 0.90 -9.64
N CYS A 223 24.38 0.88 -10.95
CA CYS A 223 24.51 -0.34 -11.74
C CYS A 223 26.00 -0.66 -12.01
N ASP A 224 26.41 -1.89 -11.72
CA ASP A 224 27.79 -2.33 -11.94
C ASP A 224 28.07 -2.66 -13.43
N SER A 225 27.03 -2.75 -14.27
CA SER A 225 27.13 -3.07 -15.69
C SER A 225 27.06 -1.84 -16.61
N CYS A 226 26.13 -0.91 -16.38
CA CYS A 226 25.95 0.28 -17.22
C CYS A 226 26.30 1.60 -16.52
N GLY A 227 26.68 1.58 -15.25
CA GLY A 227 27.05 2.78 -14.48
C GLY A 227 25.88 3.68 -14.06
N MET A 228 24.63 3.36 -14.44
CA MET A 228 23.44 4.14 -14.07
C MET A 228 23.34 4.33 -12.54
N ARG A 229 23.15 5.58 -12.10
CA ARG A 229 22.96 5.97 -10.70
C ARG A 229 21.58 6.59 -10.50
N ARG A 230 20.82 6.08 -9.54
CA ARG A 230 19.45 6.56 -9.24
C ARG A 230 19.07 6.28 -7.79
N ASP A 231 18.10 7.00 -7.27
CA ASP A 231 17.42 6.57 -6.04
C ASP A 231 16.90 5.14 -6.19
N ARG A 232 17.11 4.31 -5.17
CA ARG A 232 16.80 2.88 -5.19
C ARG A 232 15.30 2.63 -5.31
N ASP A 233 14.49 3.41 -4.59
CA ASP A 233 13.04 3.23 -4.53
C ASP A 233 12.42 3.71 -5.87
N LEU A 234 12.99 4.75 -6.51
CA LEU A 234 12.65 5.14 -7.88
C LEU A 234 13.05 4.08 -8.92
N ASN A 235 14.23 3.49 -8.79
CA ASN A 235 14.66 2.39 -9.65
C ASN A 235 13.71 1.18 -9.55
N ALA A 236 13.32 0.80 -8.33
CA ALA A 236 12.32 -0.23 -8.07
C ALA A 236 10.98 0.10 -8.74
N ALA A 237 10.47 1.32 -8.54
CA ALA A 237 9.20 1.75 -9.15
C ALA A 237 9.23 1.70 -10.68
N ARG A 238 10.34 2.07 -11.32
CA ARG A 238 10.50 1.94 -12.78
C ARG A 238 10.52 0.47 -13.24
N ASN A 239 11.23 -0.40 -12.53
CA ASN A 239 11.22 -1.83 -12.81
C ASN A 239 9.82 -2.46 -12.66
N LEU A 240 9.00 -1.98 -11.72
CA LEU A 240 7.61 -2.40 -11.62
C LEU A 240 6.80 -1.95 -12.83
N ALA A 241 6.95 -0.70 -13.28
CA ALA A 241 6.25 -0.21 -14.47
C ALA A 241 6.60 -1.04 -15.72
N MET A 242 7.86 -1.46 -15.86
CA MET A 242 8.35 -2.29 -16.97
C MET A 242 7.82 -3.73 -16.98
N LEU A 243 7.22 -4.22 -15.88
CA LEU A 243 6.59 -5.54 -15.87
C LEU A 243 5.28 -5.58 -16.67
N CYS A 244 4.68 -4.43 -16.96
CA CYS A 244 3.50 -4.41 -17.82
C CYS A 244 3.93 -4.83 -19.24
N PRO A 245 3.45 -5.96 -19.77
CA PRO A 245 3.77 -6.36 -21.14
C PRO A 245 3.25 -5.30 -22.11
N PRO A 246 3.96 -5.04 -23.23
CA PRO A 246 3.45 -4.17 -24.28
C PRO A 246 2.14 -4.75 -24.80
N THR A 247 1.13 -3.89 -24.97
CA THR A 247 -0.14 -4.23 -25.60
C THR A 247 0.12 -4.58 -27.06
N VAL A 248 0.26 -5.86 -27.38
CA VAL A 248 0.23 -6.34 -28.77
C VAL A 248 -1.18 -6.06 -29.29
N GLY A 249 -1.27 -5.32 -30.41
CA GLY A 249 -2.50 -4.88 -31.04
C GLY A 249 -3.52 -6.01 -31.18
N GLY A 250 -4.48 -6.05 -30.27
CA GLY A 250 -5.53 -7.05 -30.19
C GLY A 250 -6.51 -6.56 -29.15
N ARG A 251 -7.79 -6.53 -29.53
CA ARG A 251 -8.93 -5.99 -28.77
C ARG A 251 -8.73 -6.09 -27.26
N HIS A 252 -8.96 -4.97 -26.57
CA HIS A 252 -9.00 -4.89 -25.12
C HIS A 252 -9.91 -5.97 -24.54
N GLU A 253 -9.36 -7.14 -24.18
CA GLU A 253 -9.97 -8.02 -23.21
C GLU A 253 -9.81 -7.33 -21.84
N THR A 254 -10.72 -6.37 -21.61
CA THR A 254 -10.93 -5.71 -20.34
C THR A 254 -11.52 -6.72 -19.37
N SER A 255 -10.68 -7.58 -18.82
CA SER A 255 -10.97 -8.19 -17.52
C SER A 255 -10.26 -7.34 -16.49
N PRO A 256 -10.96 -6.44 -15.78
CA PRO A 256 -10.35 -5.51 -14.83
C PRO A 256 -9.97 -6.22 -13.50
N ARG A 257 -9.55 -7.47 -13.59
CA ARG A 257 -9.16 -8.33 -12.47
C ARG A 257 -7.72 -8.06 -12.08
N GLU A 258 -7.45 -8.17 -10.78
CA GLU A 258 -6.10 -8.27 -10.27
C GLU A 258 -5.35 -9.39 -11.02
N THR A 259 -4.21 -9.04 -11.61
CA THR A 259 -3.41 -9.99 -12.38
C THR A 259 -2.01 -10.06 -11.79
N HIS A 260 -1.55 -11.27 -11.47
CA HIS A 260 -0.16 -11.50 -11.06
C HIS A 260 0.72 -11.63 -12.31
N VAL A 261 1.85 -10.93 -12.32
CA VAL A 261 2.78 -10.93 -13.46
C VAL A 261 4.17 -11.36 -13.01
N ARG A 262 4.79 -12.24 -13.80
CA ARG A 262 6.19 -12.65 -13.68
C ARG A 262 7.02 -11.98 -14.78
N PRO A 263 8.29 -11.66 -14.51
CA PRO A 263 9.19 -11.19 -15.56
C PRO A 263 9.32 -12.26 -16.67
N THR A 264 9.34 -11.83 -17.93
CA THR A 264 9.63 -12.70 -19.07
C THR A 264 11.08 -13.19 -18.97
N SER A 265 11.29 -14.48 -19.22
CA SER A 265 12.55 -15.23 -19.02
C SER A 265 13.73 -14.80 -19.91
N GLY A 266 13.63 -13.68 -20.63
CA GLY A 266 14.59 -13.26 -21.67
C GLY A 266 15.67 -12.24 -21.28
N GLY A 267 15.75 -11.79 -20.02
CA GLY A 267 16.64 -10.65 -19.67
C GLY A 267 17.47 -10.77 -18.40
N GLN A 268 17.29 -11.81 -17.58
CA GLN A 268 17.99 -11.90 -16.29
C GLN A 268 19.40 -12.47 -16.46
N ARG A 269 20.37 -11.59 -16.79
CA ARG A 269 21.79 -11.89 -16.59
C ARG A 269 22.16 -11.51 -15.15
N VAL A 270 22.33 -12.50 -14.28
CA VAL A 270 22.93 -12.32 -12.96
C VAL A 270 24.45 -12.29 -13.16
N LEU A 271 25.11 -11.21 -12.73
CA LEU A 271 26.57 -11.15 -12.79
C LEU A 271 27.18 -12.27 -11.91
N PRO A 272 28.17 -13.04 -12.42
CA PRO A 272 28.91 -14.00 -11.61
C PRO A 272 29.54 -13.34 -10.38
N ARG A 273 29.65 -14.09 -9.29
CA ARG A 273 30.37 -13.65 -8.09
C ARG A 273 31.84 -13.48 -8.43
N GLU A 274 32.39 -12.29 -8.29
CA GLU A 274 33.84 -12.17 -8.09
C GLU A 274 34.17 -12.62 -6.66
N ASP A 275 35.03 -13.64 -6.57
CA ASP A 275 35.59 -14.14 -5.33
C ASP A 275 36.73 -13.21 -4.89
N PRO A 276 36.59 -12.44 -3.79
CA PRO A 276 37.60 -11.49 -3.34
C PRO A 276 38.91 -12.16 -2.86
N TYR A 277 39.04 -13.50 -2.91
CA TYR A 277 40.23 -14.23 -2.49
C TYR A 277 41.05 -14.89 -3.63
N ARG A 278 40.69 -14.67 -4.90
CA ARG A 278 41.34 -15.38 -6.02
C ARG A 278 42.77 -14.91 -6.35
N SER A 279 43.28 -13.84 -5.75
CA SER A 279 44.63 -13.29 -6.04
C SER A 279 45.74 -13.70 -5.07
N VAL A 280 45.50 -14.59 -4.09
CA VAL A 280 46.52 -14.98 -3.08
C VAL A 280 47.08 -16.41 -3.30
N ARG A 281 46.81 -17.04 -4.44
CA ARG A 281 47.36 -18.38 -4.77
C ARG A 281 48.01 -18.41 -6.16
N ALA A 282 49.02 -17.58 -6.34
CA ALA A 282 49.99 -17.73 -7.42
C ALA A 282 51.31 -17.11 -6.96
N ASN A 283 52.09 -17.85 -6.16
CA ASN A 283 53.56 -17.73 -6.04
C ASN A 283 54.07 -18.69 -4.96
N THR A 284 54.09 -19.98 -5.28
CA THR A 284 54.98 -20.98 -4.66
C THR A 284 55.04 -22.20 -5.57
N ALA A 285 55.99 -22.21 -6.52
CA ALA A 285 56.67 -23.41 -7.03
C ALA A 285 57.49 -23.11 -8.29
N THR A 286 58.77 -22.78 -8.12
CA THR A 286 59.84 -23.29 -8.99
C THR A 286 61.19 -23.15 -8.30
N ALA A 287 61.64 -24.24 -7.69
CA ALA A 287 63.04 -24.48 -7.36
C ALA A 287 63.36 -25.88 -7.89
N ARG A 288 63.95 -25.90 -9.09
CA ARG A 288 64.95 -26.85 -9.60
C ARG A 288 65.36 -26.37 -10.99
#